data_AF-A0A2N2D6K0-F1
#
_entry.id   AF-A0A2N2D6K0-F1
#
_cell.length_a   1.000
_cell.length_b   1.000
_cell.length_c   1.000
_cell.angle_alpha   90.00
_cell.angle_beta   90.00
_cell.angle_gamma   90.00
#
_symmetry.space_group_name_H-M   'P 1'
#
loop_
_entity.id
_entity.type
_entity.pdbx_description
1 polymer ?
#
loop_
_entity_poly.entity_id
_entity_poly.type
_entity_poly.pdbx_seq_one_letter_code
_entity_poly.pdbx_strand_id
1 'polypeptide(L)'
;MTFDETHTRDMRQRCSWCETEFSMTPEQSSGFIVTGGICISCTENFSLSNDTLTLREFIDTIDAPILVMQPEPRQVYTANKKALELFGKELSQMEGYRGGQVFDCLQSFTKLGCGKDINCEECKIKAAIVGTFNSGDSFKGVASSLEVKKNDKTSTYLLQISTEKTGDLALVRIDGYRQSENVHP
;
A
#
# COMPACT_ATOMS: atom_id res chain seq x y z
N MET A 1 -52.02 38.62 -5.38
CA MET A 1 -50.61 38.33 -5.75
C MET A 1 -50.35 36.92 -5.29
N THR A 2 -50.08 36.07 -6.27
CA THR A 2 -50.00 34.61 -6.22
C THR A 2 -48.82 34.14 -5.36
N PHE A 3 -49.05 33.07 -4.60
CA PHE A 3 -48.03 32.33 -3.86
C PHE A 3 -47.06 31.72 -4.89
N ASP A 4 -45.77 32.05 -4.76
CA ASP A 4 -44.70 31.48 -5.58
C ASP A 4 -44.20 30.20 -4.90
N GLU A 5 -44.57 29.06 -5.48
CA GLU A 5 -44.12 27.73 -5.10
C GLU A 5 -42.64 27.62 -5.43
N THR A 6 -41.78 27.67 -4.41
CA THR A 6 -40.38 27.26 -4.55
C THR A 6 -40.35 25.77 -4.92
N HIS A 7 -40.19 25.52 -6.21
CA HIS A 7 -39.86 24.22 -6.79
C HIS A 7 -38.46 23.80 -6.29
N THR A 8 -38.38 23.20 -5.11
CA THR A 8 -37.21 22.42 -4.71
C THR A 8 -37.17 21.19 -5.62
N ARG A 9 -36.29 21.20 -6.62
CA ARG A 9 -36.03 20.02 -7.46
C ARG A 9 -35.50 18.91 -6.55
N ASP A 10 -36.37 17.97 -6.21
CA ASP A 10 -36.03 16.73 -5.50
C ASP A 10 -35.08 15.93 -6.41
N MET A 11 -33.77 16.07 -6.20
CA MET A 11 -32.76 15.29 -6.91
C MET A 11 -32.76 13.87 -6.34
N ARG A 12 -33.67 13.05 -6.86
CA ARG A 12 -33.72 11.62 -6.55
C ARG A 12 -32.53 10.93 -7.20
N GLN A 13 -31.64 10.38 -6.37
CA GLN A 13 -30.61 9.47 -6.83
C GLN A 13 -31.04 8.03 -6.58
N ARG A 14 -30.61 7.13 -7.47
CA ARG A 14 -30.73 5.69 -7.25
C ARG A 14 -29.44 5.20 -6.61
N CYS A 15 -29.59 4.42 -5.55
CA CYS A 15 -28.48 3.70 -4.96
C CYS A 15 -27.88 2.75 -6.01
N SER A 16 -26.57 2.81 -6.23
CA SER A 16 -25.89 1.89 -7.17
C SER A 16 -25.93 0.41 -6.73
N TRP A 17 -26.35 0.13 -5.48
CA TRP A 17 -26.35 -1.21 -4.90
C TRP A 17 -27.74 -1.85 -4.85
N CYS A 18 -28.72 -1.18 -4.24
CA CYS A 18 -30.08 -1.72 -4.09
C CYS A 18 -31.09 -1.11 -5.04
N GLU A 19 -30.66 -0.16 -5.88
CA GLU A 19 -31.49 0.60 -6.82
C GLU A 19 -32.62 1.44 -6.18
N THR A 20 -32.73 1.44 -4.84
CA THR A 20 -33.70 2.26 -4.11
C THR A 20 -33.44 3.75 -4.34
N GLU A 21 -34.51 4.48 -4.62
CA GLU A 21 -34.48 5.94 -4.77
C GLU A 21 -34.39 6.61 -3.38
N PHE A 22 -33.48 7.56 -3.24
CA PHE A 22 -33.35 8.37 -2.04
C PHE A 22 -33.06 9.84 -2.39
N SER A 23 -33.49 10.74 -1.52
CA SER A 23 -33.25 12.17 -1.64
C SER A 23 -31.97 12.54 -0.90
N MET A 24 -31.02 13.19 -1.58
CA MET A 24 -29.86 13.78 -0.94
C MET A 24 -30.21 15.13 -0.33
N THR A 25 -29.77 15.41 0.90
CA THR A 25 -29.85 16.75 1.46
C THR A 25 -28.71 17.63 0.91
N PRO A 26 -28.91 18.96 0.76
CA PRO A 26 -27.90 19.84 0.19
C PRO A 26 -26.55 19.83 0.94
N GLU A 27 -26.53 19.48 2.22
CA GLU A 27 -25.32 19.38 3.04
C GLU A 27 -24.37 18.23 2.61
N GLN A 28 -24.85 17.26 1.84
CA GLN A 28 -24.04 16.14 1.31
C GLN A 28 -23.41 16.44 -0.07
N SER A 29 -23.65 17.63 -0.62
CA SER A 29 -23.27 18.00 -1.98
C SER A 29 -21.93 18.75 -2.11
N SER A 30 -21.19 18.97 -1.00
CA SER A 30 -19.91 19.68 -1.07
C SER A 30 -18.78 18.76 -1.55
N GLY A 31 -18.60 18.69 -2.87
CA GLY A 31 -17.26 18.64 -3.47
C GLY A 31 -16.78 17.37 -4.15
N PHE A 32 -17.52 16.25 -4.11
CA PHE A 32 -17.16 15.06 -4.89
C PHE A 32 -18.37 14.56 -5.68
N ILE A 33 -18.35 14.78 -6.99
CA ILE A 33 -19.27 14.09 -7.91
C ILE A 33 -18.81 12.63 -7.96
N VAL A 34 -19.19 11.84 -6.96
CA VAL A 34 -19.11 10.38 -7.03
C VAL A 34 -20.29 9.96 -7.90
N THR A 35 -20.01 9.56 -9.14
CA THR A 35 -21.01 9.01 -10.05
C THR A 35 -21.47 7.65 -9.53
N GLY A 36 -22.50 7.67 -8.67
CA GLY A 36 -23.20 6.49 -8.15
C GLY A 36 -23.08 6.32 -6.64
N GLY A 37 -23.74 7.18 -5.86
CA GLY A 37 -23.78 7.06 -4.40
C GLY A 37 -24.51 5.79 -3.92
N ILE A 38 -24.01 5.19 -2.84
CA ILE A 38 -24.68 4.10 -2.10
C ILE A 38 -25.56 4.74 -1.01
N CYS A 39 -26.80 4.28 -0.83
CA CYS A 39 -27.69 4.84 0.20
C CYS A 39 -27.24 4.44 1.62
N ILE A 40 -27.65 5.22 2.63
CA ILE A 40 -27.22 5.01 4.02
C ILE A 40 -27.57 3.62 4.54
N SER A 41 -28.73 3.06 4.16
CA SER A 41 -29.12 1.71 4.54
C SER A 41 -28.28 0.63 3.87
N CYS A 42 -27.75 0.88 2.66
CA CYS A 42 -26.79 -0.02 2.03
C CYS A 42 -25.38 0.13 2.61
N THR A 43 -24.96 1.33 3.04
CA THR A 43 -23.68 1.48 3.77
C THR A 43 -23.73 0.84 5.15
N GLU A 44 -24.88 0.91 5.82
CA GLU A 44 -25.11 0.22 7.10
C GLU A 44 -25.20 -1.30 6.90
N ASN A 45 -25.91 -1.76 5.86
CA ASN A 45 -25.95 -3.19 5.53
C ASN A 45 -24.60 -3.73 5.05
N PHE A 46 -23.76 -2.93 4.37
CA PHE A 46 -22.39 -3.31 4.03
C PHE A 46 -21.53 -3.49 5.29
N SER A 47 -21.84 -2.72 6.35
CA SER A 47 -21.22 -2.88 7.66
C SER A 47 -21.74 -4.12 8.42
N LEU A 48 -22.89 -4.69 7.99
CA LEU A 48 -23.54 -5.86 8.60
C LEU A 48 -23.40 -7.14 7.77
N SER A 49 -23.11 -7.05 6.47
CA SER A 49 -22.67 -8.17 5.65
C SER A 49 -21.23 -8.48 6.03
N ASN A 50 -21.00 -9.67 6.56
CA ASN A 50 -19.70 -10.21 7.00
C ASN A 50 -18.60 -10.28 5.92
N ASP A 51 -18.79 -9.67 4.75
CA ASP A 51 -17.81 -9.60 3.66
C ASP A 51 -16.88 -8.38 3.83
N THR A 52 -16.42 -8.13 5.05
CA THR A 52 -15.23 -7.29 5.24
C THR A 52 -14.03 -8.07 4.76
N LEU A 53 -13.58 -7.79 3.53
CA LEU A 53 -12.27 -8.23 3.07
C LEU A 53 -11.24 -7.80 4.12
N THR A 54 -10.52 -8.77 4.69
CA THR A 54 -9.36 -8.48 5.50
C THR A 54 -8.36 -7.66 4.67
N LEU A 55 -7.50 -6.87 5.34
CA LEU A 55 -6.45 -6.11 4.65
C LEU A 55 -5.64 -7.00 3.70
N ARG A 56 -5.37 -8.24 4.12
CA ARG A 56 -4.65 -9.23 3.31
C ARG A 56 -5.41 -9.64 2.06
N GLU A 57 -6.70 -9.97 2.19
CA GLU A 57 -7.54 -10.31 1.04
C GLU A 57 -7.65 -9.13 0.07
N PHE A 58 -7.73 -7.90 0.58
CA PHE A 58 -7.71 -6.71 -0.26
C PHE A 58 -6.40 -6.55 -1.05
N ILE A 59 -5.23 -6.62 -0.40
CA ILE A 59 -3.94 -6.48 -1.11
C ILE A 59 -3.65 -7.65 -2.05
N ASP A 60 -4.25 -8.82 -1.83
CA ASP A 60 -4.19 -9.96 -2.75
C ASP A 60 -4.94 -9.70 -4.07
N THR A 61 -5.87 -8.73 -4.11
CA THR A 61 -6.53 -8.31 -5.37
C THR A 61 -5.64 -7.44 -6.26
N ILE A 62 -4.55 -6.89 -5.72
CA ILE A 62 -3.65 -5.99 -6.44
C ILE A 62 -2.71 -6.82 -7.32
N ASP A 63 -2.70 -6.53 -8.63
CA ASP A 63 -1.82 -7.20 -9.61
C ASP A 63 -0.37 -6.70 -9.58
N ALA A 64 0.21 -6.60 -8.39
CA ALA A 64 1.61 -6.25 -8.17
C ALA A 64 2.08 -6.83 -6.83
N PRO A 65 3.39 -7.05 -6.64
CA PRO A 65 3.93 -7.45 -5.33
C PRO A 65 3.83 -6.29 -4.33
N ILE A 66 3.14 -6.51 -3.21
CA ILE A 66 2.87 -5.51 -2.17
C ILE A 66 3.39 -5.99 -0.82
N LEU A 67 4.10 -5.10 -0.13
CA LEU A 67 4.36 -5.17 1.31
C LEU A 67 3.58 -4.05 2.00
N VAL A 68 3.00 -4.34 3.16
CA VAL A 68 2.45 -3.33 4.07
C VAL A 68 3.42 -3.19 5.23
N MET A 69 3.84 -1.97 5.56
CA MET A 69 4.78 -1.70 6.64
C MET A 69 4.12 -0.89 7.77
N GLN A 70 4.56 -1.16 8.99
CA GLN A 70 4.19 -0.38 10.18
C GLN A 70 5.26 0.69 10.50
N PRO A 71 4.94 1.75 11.28
CA PRO A 71 5.81 2.90 11.45
C PRO A 71 6.96 2.69 12.45
N GLU A 72 6.72 1.98 13.57
CA GLU A 72 7.76 1.70 14.57
C GLU A 72 7.49 0.36 15.31
N PRO A 73 8.46 -0.57 15.32
CA PRO A 73 9.61 -0.63 14.42
C PRO A 73 9.18 -0.78 12.96
N ARG A 74 9.89 -0.11 12.05
CA ARG A 74 9.65 -0.12 10.59
C ARG A 74 9.84 -1.52 9.99
N GLN A 75 8.80 -2.32 10.08
CA GLN A 75 8.76 -3.74 9.73
C GLN A 75 7.56 -4.02 8.85
N VAL A 76 7.63 -5.12 8.11
CA VAL A 76 6.49 -5.62 7.35
C VAL A 76 5.41 -6.10 8.30
N TYR A 77 4.22 -5.53 8.17
CA TYR A 77 3.00 -5.92 8.85
C TYR A 77 2.29 -7.07 8.11
N THR A 78 2.26 -7.02 6.77
CA THR A 78 1.76 -8.13 5.95
C THR A 78 2.26 -8.01 4.50
N ALA A 79 2.08 -9.05 3.70
CA ALA A 79 2.47 -9.10 2.29
C ALA A 79 1.43 -9.89 1.48
N ASN A 80 1.25 -9.51 0.21
CA ASN A 80 0.35 -10.22 -0.69
C ASN A 80 1.04 -11.42 -1.34
N LYS A 81 0.25 -12.33 -1.95
CA LYS A 81 0.75 -13.55 -2.60
C LYS A 81 1.86 -13.29 -3.62
N LYS A 82 1.74 -12.23 -4.43
CA LYS A 82 2.76 -11.85 -5.42
C LYS A 82 4.08 -11.45 -4.80
N ALA A 83 4.08 -10.81 -3.63
CA ALA A 83 5.31 -10.53 -2.89
C ALA A 83 5.94 -11.82 -2.34
N LEU A 84 5.14 -12.72 -1.77
CA LEU A 84 5.61 -14.03 -1.29
C LEU A 84 6.28 -14.83 -2.42
N GLU A 85 5.62 -14.90 -3.58
CA GLU A 85 6.13 -15.55 -4.80
C GLU A 85 7.41 -14.89 -5.31
N LEU A 86 7.44 -13.55 -5.42
CA LEU A 86 8.60 -12.81 -5.93
C LEU A 86 9.86 -13.09 -5.10
N PHE A 87 9.72 -13.16 -3.77
CA PHE A 87 10.85 -13.37 -2.87
C PHE A 87 11.10 -14.83 -2.54
N GLY A 88 10.19 -15.74 -2.93
CA GLY A 88 10.28 -17.18 -2.64
C GLY A 88 10.27 -17.46 -1.13
N LYS A 89 9.40 -16.77 -0.39
CA LYS A 89 9.32 -16.80 1.07
C LYS A 89 7.89 -16.93 1.54
N GLU A 90 7.71 -17.57 2.70
CA GLU A 90 6.45 -17.58 3.43
C GLU A 90 6.24 -16.27 4.19
N LEU A 91 4.97 -15.95 4.51
CA LEU A 91 4.65 -14.71 5.25
C LEU A 91 5.37 -14.66 6.61
N SER A 92 5.51 -15.79 7.30
CA SER A 92 6.22 -15.89 8.58
C SER A 92 7.71 -15.54 8.49
N GLN A 93 8.29 -15.52 7.29
CA GLN A 93 9.67 -15.10 7.01
C GLN A 93 9.76 -13.62 6.61
N MET A 94 8.63 -12.91 6.55
CA MET A 94 8.55 -11.49 6.20
C MET A 94 7.95 -10.64 7.31
N GLU A 95 6.87 -11.11 7.92
CA GLU A 95 6.16 -10.39 8.97
C GLU A 95 7.07 -10.14 10.18
N GLY A 96 7.06 -8.91 10.70
CA GLY A 96 7.97 -8.49 11.76
C GLY A 96 9.43 -8.31 11.33
N TYR A 97 9.77 -8.44 10.04
CA TYR A 97 11.11 -8.18 9.52
C TYR A 97 11.19 -6.83 8.82
N ARG A 98 12.38 -6.21 8.86
CA ARG A 98 12.67 -4.97 8.11
C ARG A 98 12.86 -5.29 6.62
N GLY A 99 12.61 -4.32 5.75
CA GLY A 99 12.70 -4.52 4.28
C GLY A 99 13.98 -5.21 3.82
N GLY A 100 15.17 -4.77 4.30
CA GLY A 100 16.43 -5.42 3.92
C GLY A 100 16.56 -6.88 4.34
N GLN A 101 15.90 -7.32 5.42
CA GLN A 101 15.85 -8.73 5.82
C GLN A 101 14.88 -9.52 4.93
N VAL A 102 13.80 -8.89 4.46
CA VAL A 102 12.89 -9.47 3.47
C VAL A 102 13.58 -9.64 2.12
N PHE A 103 14.37 -8.66 1.69
CA PHE A 103 15.10 -8.69 0.42
C PHE A 103 16.43 -9.47 0.46
N ASP A 104 16.81 -10.01 1.63
CA ASP A 104 18.15 -10.59 1.88
C ASP A 104 19.30 -9.66 1.49
N CYS A 105 19.11 -8.35 1.70
CA CYS A 105 20.13 -7.34 1.49
C CYS A 105 21.34 -7.65 2.37
N LEU A 106 22.54 -7.56 1.81
CA LEU A 106 23.81 -7.83 2.49
C LEU A 106 23.93 -7.06 3.81
N GLN A 107 23.48 -5.81 3.82
CA GLN A 107 23.51 -4.92 4.99
C GLN A 107 22.59 -5.39 6.13
N SER A 108 21.63 -6.28 5.84
CA SER A 108 20.77 -6.87 6.88
C SER A 108 21.48 -7.93 7.73
N PHE A 109 22.59 -8.50 7.24
CA PHE A 109 23.39 -9.51 7.93
C PHE A 109 24.50 -8.91 8.80
N THR A 110 24.69 -7.58 8.79
CA THR A 110 25.65 -6.94 9.68
C THR A 110 25.15 -6.95 11.12
N LYS A 111 26.04 -6.73 12.08
CA LYS A 111 25.69 -6.69 13.51
C LYS A 111 24.63 -5.61 13.82
N LEU A 112 24.62 -4.52 13.05
CA LEU A 112 23.66 -3.42 13.20
C LEU A 112 22.32 -3.73 12.50
N GLY A 113 22.38 -4.45 11.38
CA GLY A 113 21.22 -4.87 10.60
C GLY A 113 20.60 -3.77 9.74
N CYS A 114 19.50 -4.12 9.08
CA CYS A 114 18.84 -3.27 8.09
C CYS A 114 18.42 -1.91 8.66
N GLY A 115 18.82 -0.84 7.97
CA GLY A 115 18.45 0.54 8.29
C GLY A 115 19.34 1.20 9.34
N LYS A 116 20.24 0.44 9.99
CA LYS A 116 21.15 0.92 11.04
C LYS A 116 22.62 0.89 10.64
N ASP A 117 22.98 0.08 9.64
CA ASP A 117 24.34 0.06 9.09
C ASP A 117 24.71 1.38 8.41
N ILE A 118 26.00 1.73 8.34
CA ILE A 118 26.50 2.94 7.67
C ILE A 118 26.10 2.95 6.18
N ASN A 119 26.13 1.78 5.53
CA ASN A 119 25.71 1.65 4.13
C ASN A 119 24.18 1.85 3.95
N CYS A 120 23.42 1.84 5.04
CA CYS A 120 21.99 2.15 5.01
C CYS A 120 21.71 3.65 5.07
N GLU A 121 22.70 4.53 5.27
CA GLU A 121 22.47 5.99 5.23
C GLU A 121 22.13 6.47 3.81
N GLU A 122 22.80 5.91 2.81
CA GLU A 122 22.58 6.21 1.39
C GLU A 122 21.52 5.31 0.73
N CYS A 123 20.86 4.45 1.51
CA CYS A 123 19.85 3.54 1.00
C CYS A 123 18.60 4.31 0.57
N LYS A 124 18.44 4.52 -0.74
CA LYS A 124 17.30 5.22 -1.35
C LYS A 124 15.95 4.59 -0.98
N ILE A 125 15.91 3.27 -0.82
CA ILE A 125 14.72 2.53 -0.38
C ILE A 125 14.34 2.90 1.05
N LYS A 126 15.32 2.90 1.98
CA LYS A 126 15.12 3.36 3.35
C LYS A 126 14.66 4.82 3.35
N ALA A 127 15.32 5.69 2.59
CA ALA A 127 14.97 7.11 2.53
C ALA A 127 13.52 7.33 2.06
N ALA A 128 13.06 6.59 1.04
CA ALA A 128 11.69 6.67 0.55
C ALA A 128 10.65 6.21 1.59
N ILE A 129 10.88 5.04 2.22
CA ILE A 129 10.00 4.53 3.28
C ILE A 129 10.00 5.49 4.47
N VAL A 130 11.17 6.01 4.86
CA VAL A 130 11.30 6.96 5.96
C VAL A 130 10.57 8.27 5.67
N GLY A 131 10.81 8.83 4.48
CA GLY A 131 10.12 10.01 3.98
C GLY A 131 8.60 9.82 4.02
N THR A 132 8.10 8.68 3.52
CA THR A 132 6.66 8.38 3.48
C THR A 132 6.01 8.45 4.85
N PHE A 133 6.60 7.81 5.86
CA PHE A 133 6.03 7.86 7.21
C PHE A 133 6.11 9.25 7.83
N ASN A 134 7.23 9.97 7.60
CA ASN A 134 7.53 11.24 8.25
C ASN A 134 6.74 12.41 7.64
N SER A 135 6.67 12.50 6.30
CA SER A 135 5.97 13.60 5.61
C SER A 135 4.55 13.23 5.20
N GLY A 136 4.24 11.95 5.03
CA GLY A 136 2.99 11.48 4.43
C GLY A 136 3.02 11.45 2.89
N ASP A 137 4.10 11.93 2.27
CA ASP A 137 4.21 11.96 0.81
C ASP A 137 4.44 10.57 0.24
N SER A 138 3.92 10.34 -0.96
CA SER A 138 4.21 9.14 -1.74
C SER A 138 5.48 9.31 -2.56
N PHE A 139 6.31 8.27 -2.63
CA PHE A 139 7.50 8.25 -3.48
C PHE A 139 7.30 7.20 -4.56
N LYS A 140 7.42 7.58 -5.84
CA LYS A 140 7.12 6.68 -6.97
C LYS A 140 8.40 6.27 -7.70
N GLY A 141 8.50 4.97 -8.01
CA GLY A 141 9.54 4.43 -8.88
C GLY A 141 10.97 4.63 -8.37
N VAL A 142 11.18 4.66 -7.05
CA VAL A 142 12.49 4.82 -6.43
C VAL A 142 13.34 3.59 -6.70
N ALA A 143 14.39 3.77 -7.51
CA ALA A 143 15.31 2.70 -7.89
C ALA A 143 16.57 2.68 -7.01
N SER A 144 17.01 1.48 -6.65
CA SER A 144 18.24 1.24 -5.90
C SER A 144 18.89 -0.08 -6.31
N SER A 145 20.22 -0.13 -6.26
CA SER A 145 20.97 -1.37 -6.38
C SER A 145 21.12 -2.00 -5.00
N LEU A 146 20.80 -3.28 -4.87
CA LEU A 146 20.99 -4.05 -3.65
C LEU A 146 21.92 -5.22 -3.89
N GLU A 147 22.89 -5.40 -3.01
CA GLU A 147 23.60 -6.66 -2.89
C GLU A 147 22.73 -7.63 -2.09
N VAL A 148 22.31 -8.72 -2.73
CA VAL A 148 21.44 -9.73 -2.14
C VAL A 148 22.29 -10.96 -1.85
N LYS A 149 22.29 -11.42 -0.60
CA LYS A 149 23.01 -12.61 -0.16
C LYS A 149 22.06 -13.81 -0.09
N LYS A 150 22.20 -14.76 -1.01
CA LYS A 150 21.49 -16.04 -0.98
C LYS A 150 22.51 -17.16 -0.82
N ASN A 151 22.41 -17.91 0.27
CA ASN A 151 23.43 -18.88 0.69
C ASN A 151 24.82 -18.20 0.77
N ASP A 152 25.84 -18.80 0.15
CA ASP A 152 27.20 -18.24 0.08
C ASP A 152 27.47 -17.37 -1.14
N LYS A 153 26.42 -16.97 -1.87
CA LYS A 153 26.54 -16.13 -3.06
C LYS A 153 25.90 -14.76 -2.82
N THR A 154 26.66 -13.73 -3.14
CA THR A 154 26.16 -12.35 -3.24
C THR A 154 25.90 -12.03 -4.70
N SER A 155 24.76 -11.43 -5.01
CA SER A 155 24.42 -10.98 -6.36
C SER A 155 23.74 -9.62 -6.30
N THR A 156 24.02 -8.77 -7.28
CA THR A 156 23.44 -7.44 -7.36
C THR A 156 22.07 -7.49 -8.01
N TYR A 157 21.08 -6.85 -7.40
CA TYR A 157 19.73 -6.68 -7.92
C TYR A 157 19.39 -5.21 -8.07
N LEU A 158 18.70 -4.88 -9.15
CA LEU A 158 18.03 -3.59 -9.31
C LEU A 158 16.62 -3.72 -8.77
N LEU A 159 16.34 -3.02 -7.66
CA LEU A 159 15.02 -2.93 -7.06
C LEU A 159 14.43 -1.55 -7.36
N GLN A 160 13.16 -1.52 -7.70
CA GLN A 160 12.37 -0.31 -7.84
C GLN A 160 11.11 -0.43 -6.98
N ILE A 161 10.82 0.59 -6.19
CA ILE A 161 9.62 0.62 -5.34
C ILE A 161 8.82 1.90 -5.50
N SER A 162 7.54 1.79 -5.17
CA SER A 162 6.67 2.93 -4.88
C SER A 162 6.10 2.80 -3.48
N THR A 163 5.97 3.91 -2.78
CA THR A 163 5.46 3.96 -1.41
C THR A 163 4.29 4.93 -1.31
N GLU A 164 3.32 4.58 -0.48
CA GLU A 164 2.15 5.41 -0.18
C GLU A 164 1.74 5.20 1.29
N LYS A 165 1.40 6.28 2.00
CA LYS A 165 0.91 6.18 3.38
C LYS A 165 -0.59 5.94 3.38
N THR A 166 -1.04 4.95 4.14
CA THR A 166 -2.47 4.61 4.31
C THR A 166 -2.77 4.49 5.79
N GLY A 167 -3.36 5.53 6.37
CA GLY A 167 -3.47 5.67 7.82
C GLY A 167 -2.09 5.71 8.48
N ASP A 168 -1.87 4.82 9.46
CA ASP A 168 -0.58 4.67 10.14
C ASP A 168 0.37 3.69 9.45
N LEU A 169 -0.10 2.98 8.41
CA LEU A 169 0.67 2.02 7.64
C LEU A 169 1.24 2.68 6.38
N ALA A 170 2.22 2.02 5.77
CA ALA A 170 2.69 2.36 4.44
C ALA A 170 2.55 1.15 3.51
N LEU A 171 1.91 1.35 2.36
CA LEU A 171 1.92 0.42 1.24
C LEU A 171 3.25 0.59 0.49
N VAL A 172 3.96 -0.51 0.26
CA VAL A 172 5.20 -0.56 -0.51
C VAL A 172 5.00 -1.52 -1.67
N ARG A 173 4.88 -0.98 -2.88
CA ARG A 173 4.78 -1.75 -4.11
C ARG A 173 6.15 -1.98 -4.70
N ILE A 174 6.42 -3.20 -5.14
CA ILE A 174 7.63 -3.53 -5.89
C ILE A 174 7.34 -3.33 -7.37
N ASP A 175 7.88 -2.26 -7.94
CA ASP A 175 7.70 -1.91 -9.36
C ASP A 175 8.65 -2.69 -10.27
N GLY A 176 9.80 -3.13 -9.73
CA GLY A 176 10.77 -3.93 -10.47
C GLY A 176 11.77 -4.61 -9.54
N TYR A 177 12.11 -5.86 -9.84
CA TYR A 177 13.13 -6.62 -9.11
C TYR A 177 13.82 -7.58 -10.08
N ARG A 178 15.06 -7.26 -10.44
CA ARG A 178 15.84 -8.06 -11.41
C ARG A 178 17.29 -8.15 -11.00
N GLN A 179 17.91 -9.30 -11.23
CA GLN A 179 19.34 -9.45 -11.08
C GLN A 179 20.06 -8.61 -12.15
N SER A 180 21.11 -7.90 -11.75
CA SER A 180 21.99 -7.21 -12.68
C SER A 180 22.88 -8.25 -13.35
N GLU A 181 22.70 -8.47 -14.65
CA GLU A 181 23.67 -9.21 -15.44
C GLU A 181 24.90 -8.32 -15.60
N ASN A 182 26.06 -8.82 -15.14
CA ASN A 182 27.39 -8.19 -15.10
C ASN A 182 27.74 -7.37 -13.84
N VAL A 183 28.48 -7.99 -12.91
CA VAL A 183 29.76 -7.49 -12.37
C VAL A 183 30.59 -8.72 -11.96
N HIS A 184 31.36 -9.30 -12.90
CA HIS A 184 32.58 -10.00 -12.53
C HIS A 184 33.69 -8.93 -12.46
N PRO A 185 34.44 -8.80 -11.36
CA PRO A 185 35.76 -8.21 -11.45
C PRO A 185 36.69 -9.10 -12.31
#